data_AF-A0A972NX06-F1
#
_entry.id   AF-A0A972NX06-F1
#
_cell.length_a   1.000
_cell.length_b   1.000
_cell.length_c   1.000
_cell.angle_alpha   90.00
_cell.angle_beta   90.00
_cell.angle_gamma   90.00
#
_symmetry.space_group_name_H-M   'P 1'
#
loop_
_entity.id
_entity.type
_entity.pdbx_description
1 polymer ?
#
loop_
_entity_poly.entity_id
_entity_poly.type
_entity_poly.pdbx_seq_one_letter_code
_entity_poly.pdbx_strand_id
1 'polypeptide(L)'
;MNSAGRRANVLEQRINGLRHRDRLTLHEAADFVEERLGTFSDAALRLVIESVEANKFPAHIEPEINSWQGTVVRPVDPDRSTVATADLLAWLDMLDSGKSTKQTERAADVGGRPLGERERTTLLVIIAGLAKEAKIDVLKPSKAGVEIEQLIARTGARVACRTIENHLKRIPEALEKLTTP
;
A
#
# COMPACT_ATOMS: atom_id res chain seq x y z
N MET A 1 17.33 -20.36 9.33
CA MET A 1 16.13 -19.62 9.78
C MET A 1 16.30 -18.13 9.46
N ASN A 2 15.53 -17.63 8.49
CA ASN A 2 15.58 -16.23 8.07
C ASN A 2 15.09 -15.28 9.17
N SER A 3 15.60 -14.05 9.18
CA SER A 3 15.28 -13.00 10.15
C SER A 3 13.78 -12.71 10.27
N ALA A 4 13.02 -12.84 9.18
CA ALA A 4 11.58 -12.68 9.17
C ALA A 4 10.84 -13.74 10.03
N GLY A 5 11.25 -15.01 9.94
CA GLY A 5 10.60 -16.09 10.70
C GLY A 5 10.85 -16.02 12.21
N ARG A 6 11.97 -15.42 12.63
CA ARG A 6 12.24 -15.17 14.07
C ARG A 6 11.38 -14.04 14.63
N ARG A 7 11.12 -12.99 13.84
CA ARG A 7 10.28 -11.86 14.26
C ARG A 7 8.81 -12.27 14.43
N ALA A 8 8.28 -13.04 13.47
CA ALA A 8 6.90 -13.53 13.55
C ALA A 8 6.62 -14.36 14.82
N ASN A 9 7.53 -15.26 15.19
CA ASN A 9 7.38 -16.09 16.39
C ASN A 9 7.42 -15.25 17.69
N VAL A 10 8.30 -14.24 17.76
CA VAL A 10 8.37 -13.35 18.93
C VAL A 10 7.09 -12.52 19.07
N LEU A 11 6.56 -12.00 17.96
CA LEU A 11 5.30 -11.25 17.95
C LEU A 11 4.12 -12.12 18.39
N GLU A 12 4.02 -13.33 17.85
CA GLU A 12 2.97 -14.30 18.19
C GLU A 12 2.97 -14.66 19.67
N GLN A 13 4.15 -14.91 20.25
CA GLN A 13 4.30 -15.17 21.69
C GLN A 13 3.86 -13.97 22.54
N ARG A 14 4.20 -12.75 22.13
CA ARG A 14 3.84 -11.51 22.82
C ARG A 14 2.32 -11.30 22.79
N ILE A 15 1.70 -11.45 21.62
CA ILE A 15 0.25 -11.29 21.45
C ILE A 15 -0.52 -12.33 22.27
N ASN A 16 -0.06 -13.58 22.31
CA ASN A 16 -0.74 -14.62 23.08
C ASN A 16 -0.86 -14.25 24.57
N GLY A 17 0.16 -13.61 25.14
CA GLY A 17 0.11 -13.08 26.51
C GLY A 17 -0.85 -11.89 26.69
N LEU A 18 -1.07 -11.12 25.62
CA LEU A 18 -1.92 -9.93 25.64
C LEU A 18 -3.41 -10.23 25.41
N ARG A 19 -3.75 -11.36 24.76
CA ARG A 19 -5.15 -11.76 24.45
C ARG A 19 -6.06 -11.86 25.69
N HIS A 20 -5.48 -12.09 26.86
CA HIS A 20 -6.22 -12.23 28.13
C HIS A 20 -6.36 -10.93 28.91
N ARG A 21 -5.80 -9.82 28.42
CA ARG A 21 -5.92 -8.51 29.09
C ARG A 21 -7.19 -7.81 28.64
N ASP A 22 -7.86 -7.13 29.56
CA ASP A 22 -9.04 -6.32 29.24
C ASP A 22 -8.68 -5.03 28.49
N ARG A 23 -7.49 -4.50 28.75
CA ARG A 23 -6.97 -3.26 28.15
C ARG A 23 -5.54 -3.40 27.67
N LEU A 24 -5.25 -2.72 26.56
CA LEU A 24 -3.96 -2.68 25.90
C LEU A 24 -3.51 -1.23 25.74
N THR A 25 -2.22 -0.96 25.88
CA THR A 25 -1.60 0.29 25.40
C THR A 25 -1.71 0.39 23.87
N LEU A 26 -1.53 1.58 23.29
CA LEU A 26 -1.61 1.70 21.83
C LEU A 26 -0.46 0.96 21.12
N HIS A 27 0.70 0.84 21.76
CA HIS A 27 1.79 -0.02 21.29
C HIS A 27 1.42 -1.50 21.29
N GLU A 28 0.80 -1.99 22.36
CA GLU A 28 0.31 -3.37 22.41
C GLU A 28 -0.81 -3.60 21.40
N ALA A 29 -1.70 -2.62 21.21
CA ALA A 29 -2.74 -2.69 20.17
C ALA A 29 -2.13 -2.75 18.76
N ALA A 30 -1.03 -2.04 18.51
CA ALA A 30 -0.32 -2.07 17.23
C ALA A 30 0.21 -3.48 16.90
N ASP A 31 0.65 -4.25 17.90
CA ASP A 31 1.09 -5.64 17.70
C ASP A 31 -0.04 -6.51 17.11
N PHE A 32 -1.29 -6.35 17.61
CA PHE A 32 -2.46 -7.05 17.05
C PHE A 32 -2.76 -6.62 15.61
N VAL A 33 -2.58 -5.32 15.29
CA VAL A 33 -2.77 -4.82 13.93
C VAL A 33 -1.71 -5.39 12.97
N GLU A 34 -0.44 -5.46 13.41
CA GLU A 34 0.66 -6.03 12.64
C GLU A 34 0.44 -7.53 12.36
N GLU A 35 0.05 -8.32 13.36
CA GLU A 35 -0.29 -9.75 13.18
C GLU A 35 -1.44 -9.92 12.18
N ARG A 36 -2.50 -9.13 12.32
CA ARG A 36 -3.76 -9.30 11.57
C ARG A 36 -3.67 -8.79 10.13
N LEU A 37 -2.96 -7.67 9.90
CA LEU A 37 -2.91 -7.00 8.60
C LEU A 37 -1.57 -7.18 7.87
N GLY A 38 -0.55 -7.74 8.53
CA GLY A 38 0.79 -7.91 7.95
C GLY A 38 1.52 -6.59 7.68
N THR A 39 1.15 -5.52 8.39
CA THR A 39 1.77 -4.18 8.27
C THR A 39 3.02 -4.07 9.13
N PHE A 40 3.89 -3.09 8.87
CA PHE A 40 5.04 -2.82 9.74
C PHE A 40 4.62 -2.11 11.03
N SER A 41 5.32 -2.37 12.14
CA SER A 41 5.05 -1.81 13.48
C SER A 41 4.73 -0.30 13.49
N ASP A 42 5.52 0.54 12.80
CA ASP A 42 5.26 1.99 12.76
C ASP A 42 3.95 2.35 12.05
N ALA A 43 3.61 1.61 10.98
CA ALA A 43 2.38 1.81 10.24
C ALA A 43 1.17 1.30 11.03
N ALA A 44 1.33 0.19 11.75
CA ALA A 44 0.33 -0.36 12.65
C ALA A 44 0.01 0.61 13.80
N LEU A 45 1.04 1.13 14.47
CA LEU A 45 0.87 2.10 15.56
C LEU A 45 0.20 3.38 15.08
N ARG A 46 0.66 3.93 13.95
CA ARG A 46 0.05 5.12 13.34
C ARG A 46 -1.43 4.90 13.04
N LEU A 47 -1.78 3.74 12.48
CA LEU A 47 -3.18 3.41 12.16
C LEU A 47 -4.05 3.34 13.42
N VAL A 48 -3.52 2.77 14.52
CA VAL A 48 -4.21 2.73 15.82
C VAL A 48 -4.43 4.15 16.35
N ILE A 49 -3.39 4.99 16.39
CA ILE A 49 -3.49 6.38 16.87
C ILE A 49 -4.52 7.17 16.04
N GLU A 50 -4.41 7.16 14.71
CA GLU A 50 -5.34 7.87 13.83
C GLU A 50 -6.79 7.37 14.01
N SER A 51 -6.98 6.08 14.30
CA SER A 51 -8.32 5.51 14.52
C SER A 51 -8.91 5.90 15.87
N VAL A 52 -8.08 6.02 16.90
CA VAL A 52 -8.46 6.56 18.21
C VAL A 52 -8.81 8.05 18.11
N GLU A 53 -7.97 8.85 17.45
CA GLU A 53 -8.21 10.28 17.22
C GLU A 53 -9.49 10.53 16.42
N ALA A 54 -9.78 9.66 15.44
CA ALA A 54 -11.01 9.70 14.65
C ALA A 54 -12.23 9.08 15.38
N ASN A 55 -12.08 8.70 16.66
CA ASN A 55 -13.13 8.09 17.49
C ASN A 55 -13.78 6.85 16.84
N LYS A 56 -13.00 6.03 16.14
CA LYS A 56 -13.48 4.77 15.53
C LYS A 56 -13.68 3.66 16.55
N PHE A 57 -12.96 3.72 17.66
CA PHE A 57 -13.17 2.91 18.85
C PHE A 57 -12.71 3.70 20.09
N PRO A 58 -13.32 3.46 21.26
CA PRO A 58 -13.05 4.24 22.45
C PRO A 58 -11.66 3.94 23.01
N ALA A 59 -10.95 4.99 23.41
CA ALA A 59 -9.70 4.90 24.14
C ALA A 59 -9.76 5.75 25.40
N HIS A 60 -9.07 5.30 26.44
CA HIS A 60 -8.65 6.19 27.51
C HIS A 60 -7.39 6.91 27.02
N ILE A 61 -7.54 8.20 26.74
CA ILE A 61 -6.51 9.01 26.11
C ILE A 61 -5.82 9.84 27.18
N GLU A 62 -4.52 9.63 27.33
CA GLU A 62 -3.66 10.58 28.03
C GLU A 62 -2.91 11.39 26.97
N PRO A 63 -3.00 12.73 26.98
CA PRO A 63 -2.28 13.56 26.01
C PRO A 63 -0.78 13.55 26.31
N GLU A 64 0.03 13.61 25.26
CA GLU A 64 1.47 13.79 25.39
C GLU A 64 1.75 15.26 25.71
N ILE A 65 2.20 15.50 26.95
CA ILE A 65 2.53 16.83 27.43
C ILE A 65 4.04 17.01 27.37
N ASN A 66 4.49 18.12 26.77
CA ASN A 66 5.89 18.52 26.85
C ASN A 66 6.23 18.86 28.31
N SER A 67 7.03 18.03 28.95
CA SER A 67 7.44 18.24 30.35
C SER A 67 8.18 19.56 30.58
N TRP A 68 8.77 20.16 29.54
CA TRP A 68 9.49 21.44 29.62
C TRP A 68 8.61 22.67 29.39
N GLN A 69 7.49 22.54 28.68
CA GLN A 69 6.65 23.68 28.28
C GLN A 69 5.23 23.60 28.85
N GLY A 70 4.82 22.46 29.42
CA GLY A 70 3.44 22.23 29.87
C GLY A 70 2.41 22.23 28.73
N THR A 71 2.87 22.28 27.47
CA THR A 71 2.04 22.32 26.28
C THR A 71 1.76 20.92 25.77
N VAL A 72 0.54 20.69 25.28
CA VAL A 72 0.16 19.43 24.63
C VAL A 72 0.87 19.37 23.27
N VAL A 73 1.75 18.38 23.10
CA VAL A 73 2.53 18.16 21.85
C VAL A 73 1.78 17.23 20.93
N ARG A 74 1.13 16.21 21.49
CA ARG A 74 0.23 15.31 20.79
C ARG A 74 -1.01 15.05 21.64
N PRO A 75 -2.20 14.97 21.04
CA PRO A 75 -3.41 14.70 21.78
C PRO A 75 -3.45 13.28 22.37
N VAL A 76 -2.58 12.37 21.89
CA VAL A 76 -2.52 10.96 22.31
C VAL A 76 -1.07 10.53 22.57
N ASP A 77 -0.77 10.12 23.80
CA ASP A 77 0.47 9.43 24.18
C ASP A 77 0.28 7.91 24.00
N PRO A 78 1.03 7.23 23.11
CA PRO A 78 0.83 5.81 22.82
C PRO A 78 1.26 4.86 23.95
N ASP A 79 2.14 5.29 24.84
CA ASP A 79 2.62 4.49 25.97
C ASP A 79 1.65 4.54 27.16
N ARG A 80 0.87 5.62 27.26
CA ARG A 80 -0.07 5.85 28.38
C ARG A 80 -1.54 5.68 27.99
N SER A 81 -1.86 5.88 26.72
CA SER A 81 -3.23 5.70 26.24
C SER A 81 -3.54 4.23 26.10
N THR A 82 -4.73 3.83 26.56
CA THR A 82 -5.18 2.44 26.53
C THR A 82 -6.51 2.27 25.85
N VAL A 83 -6.70 1.15 25.17
CA VAL A 83 -7.94 0.76 24.50
C VAL A 83 -8.44 -0.55 25.09
N ALA A 84 -9.75 -0.77 25.07
CA ALA A 84 -10.28 -2.07 25.47
C ALA A 84 -9.97 -3.11 24.37
N THR A 85 -9.52 -4.29 24.78
CA THR A 85 -9.16 -5.37 23.85
C THR A 85 -10.35 -5.78 22.99
N ALA A 86 -11.55 -5.84 23.58
CA ALA A 86 -12.79 -6.18 22.86
C ALA A 86 -13.12 -5.18 21.75
N ASP A 87 -12.98 -3.88 22.01
CA ASP A 87 -13.27 -2.83 21.03
C ASP A 87 -12.25 -2.83 19.89
N LEU A 88 -10.97 -3.04 20.20
CA LEU A 88 -9.91 -3.19 19.19
C LEU A 88 -10.19 -4.39 18.28
N LEU A 89 -10.52 -5.54 18.86
CA LEU A 89 -10.82 -6.76 18.09
C LEU A 89 -12.08 -6.59 17.23
N ALA A 90 -13.14 -5.98 17.76
CA ALA A 90 -14.35 -5.68 17.00
C ALA A 90 -14.06 -4.74 15.82
N TRP A 91 -13.21 -3.73 16.02
CA TRP A 91 -12.77 -2.84 14.95
C TRP A 91 -11.93 -3.58 13.89
N LEU A 92 -11.02 -4.47 14.30
CA LEU A 92 -10.25 -5.31 13.38
C LEU A 92 -11.15 -6.26 12.57
N ASP A 93 -12.14 -6.88 13.22
CA ASP A 93 -13.12 -7.73 12.55
C ASP A 93 -13.98 -6.92 11.56
N MET A 94 -14.31 -5.66 11.89
CA MET A 94 -14.96 -4.74 10.96
C MET A 94 -14.06 -4.44 9.74
N LEU A 95 -12.75 -4.26 9.93
CA LEU A 95 -11.81 -4.05 8.83
C LEU A 95 -11.70 -5.28 7.93
N ASP A 96 -11.69 -6.48 8.50
CA ASP A 96 -11.69 -7.73 7.74
C ASP A 96 -13.02 -7.95 7.02
N SER A 97 -14.14 -7.59 7.65
CA SER A 97 -15.48 -7.65 7.05
C SER A 97 -15.65 -6.61 5.93
N GLY A 98 -15.02 -5.44 6.07
CA GLY A 98 -14.99 -4.37 5.07
C GLY A 98 -14.21 -4.74 3.80
N LYS A 99 -13.32 -5.74 3.87
CA LYS A 99 -12.67 -6.31 2.67
C LYS A 99 -13.65 -7.09 1.80
N SER A 100 -14.76 -7.61 2.36
CA SER A 100 -15.65 -8.53 1.65
C SER A 100 -16.61 -7.90 0.64
N THR A 101 -16.89 -6.59 0.67
CA THR A 101 -17.92 -6.00 -0.24
C THR A 101 -17.38 -4.91 -1.18
N LYS A 102 -16.11 -4.51 -1.08
CA LYS A 102 -15.53 -3.53 -2.01
C LYS A 102 -14.07 -3.73 -2.41
N GLN A 103 -13.36 -4.68 -1.77
CA GLN A 103 -11.96 -4.98 -2.11
C GLN A 103 -11.76 -6.34 -2.79
N THR A 104 -12.71 -7.28 -2.64
CA THR A 104 -12.69 -8.57 -3.37
C THR A 104 -12.86 -8.42 -4.88
N GLU A 105 -13.40 -7.30 -5.39
CA GLU A 105 -13.43 -7.03 -6.84
C GLU A 105 -12.21 -6.27 -7.38
N ARG A 106 -11.32 -5.73 -6.53
CA ARG A 106 -10.18 -4.91 -6.98
C ARG A 106 -8.79 -5.42 -6.58
N ALA A 107 -8.66 -6.35 -5.64
CA ALA A 107 -7.36 -6.85 -5.20
C ALA A 107 -7.08 -8.33 -5.55
N ALA A 108 -8.08 -9.10 -5.99
CA ALA A 108 -7.90 -10.52 -6.38
C ALA A 108 -7.50 -10.72 -7.85
N ASP A 109 -7.27 -9.64 -8.61
CA ASP A 109 -6.95 -9.68 -10.04
C ASP A 109 -5.54 -9.12 -10.33
N VAL A 110 -4.56 -9.46 -9.49
CA VAL A 110 -3.13 -9.24 -9.78
C VAL A 110 -2.46 -10.55 -10.23
N GLY A 111 -3.25 -11.61 -10.42
CA GLY A 111 -2.81 -12.98 -10.72
C GLY A 111 -3.04 -13.46 -12.16
N GLY A 112 -3.05 -12.57 -13.16
CA GLY A 112 -2.86 -12.99 -14.56
C GLY A 112 -4.04 -12.90 -15.52
N ARG A 113 -5.08 -12.08 -15.27
CA ARG A 113 -6.03 -11.79 -16.36
C ARG A 113 -5.33 -10.94 -17.44
N PRO A 114 -5.56 -11.22 -18.73
CA PRO A 114 -5.14 -10.33 -19.80
C PRO A 114 -5.79 -8.95 -19.63
N LEU A 115 -5.01 -7.88 -19.79
CA LEU A 115 -5.54 -6.50 -19.80
C LEU A 115 -6.68 -6.36 -20.82
N GLY A 116 -7.76 -5.68 -20.44
CA GLY A 116 -8.85 -5.34 -21.35
C GLY A 116 -8.42 -4.42 -22.49
N GLU A 117 -9.21 -4.34 -23.57
CA GLU A 117 -8.88 -3.47 -24.70
C GLU A 117 -8.73 -2.00 -24.29
N ARG A 118 -9.68 -1.47 -23.51
CA ARG A 118 -9.66 -0.10 -23.02
C ARG A 118 -8.42 0.19 -22.16
N GLU A 119 -8.07 -0.72 -21.25
CA GLU A 119 -6.87 -0.60 -20.40
C GLU A 119 -5.58 -0.56 -21.23
N ARG A 120 -5.45 -1.46 -22.23
CA ARG A 120 -4.30 -1.48 -23.14
C ARG A 120 -4.20 -0.19 -23.96
N THR A 121 -5.31 0.30 -24.50
CA THR A 121 -5.34 1.56 -25.26
C THR A 121 -4.90 2.73 -24.38
N THR A 122 -5.44 2.84 -23.16
CA THR A 122 -5.04 3.89 -22.21
C THR A 122 -3.54 3.81 -21.87
N LEU A 123 -3.00 2.61 -21.61
CA LEU A 123 -1.57 2.44 -21.33
C LEU A 123 -0.69 2.86 -22.52
N LEU A 124 -1.07 2.51 -23.76
CA LEU A 124 -0.33 2.91 -24.96
C LEU A 124 -0.31 4.43 -25.15
N VAL A 125 -1.41 5.13 -24.84
CA VAL A 125 -1.46 6.59 -24.90
C VAL A 125 -0.61 7.25 -23.81
N ILE A 126 -0.62 6.71 -22.59
CA ILE A 126 0.27 7.18 -21.51
C ILE A 126 1.73 7.02 -21.94
N ILE A 127 2.10 5.86 -22.49
CA ILE A 127 3.45 5.60 -23.02
C ILE A 127 3.81 6.62 -24.11
N ALA A 128 2.89 6.92 -25.03
CA ALA A 128 3.11 7.92 -26.08
C ALA A 128 3.38 9.32 -25.50
N GLY A 129 2.62 9.74 -24.50
CA GLY A 129 2.81 11.02 -23.80
C GLY A 129 4.17 11.10 -23.10
N LEU A 130 4.53 10.06 -22.35
CA LEU A 130 5.83 10.00 -21.65
C LEU A 130 7.01 9.95 -22.63
N ALA A 131 6.89 9.21 -23.73
CA ALA A 131 7.94 9.15 -24.74
C ALA A 131 8.15 10.50 -25.43
N LYS A 132 7.06 11.26 -25.68
CA LYS A 132 7.13 12.62 -26.21
C LYS A 132 7.90 13.55 -25.27
N GLU A 133 7.64 13.48 -23.96
CA GLU A 133 8.36 14.26 -22.95
C GLU A 133 9.85 13.88 -22.88
N ALA A 134 10.14 12.58 -22.98
CA ALA A 134 11.51 12.06 -23.05
C ALA A 134 12.21 12.30 -24.40
N LYS A 135 11.55 12.93 -25.38
CA LYS A 135 12.03 13.16 -26.75
C LYS A 135 12.36 11.88 -27.52
N ILE A 136 11.66 10.79 -27.23
CA ILE A 136 11.78 9.50 -27.91
C ILE A 136 10.76 9.44 -29.05
N ASP A 137 11.25 9.27 -30.28
CA ASP A 137 10.41 9.20 -31.49
C ASP A 137 9.75 7.82 -31.64
N VAL A 138 8.56 7.67 -31.06
CA VAL A 138 7.77 6.41 -31.10
C VAL A 138 7.28 6.04 -32.50
N LEU A 139 7.34 6.95 -33.48
CA LEU A 139 7.04 6.65 -34.88
C LEU A 139 8.19 5.91 -35.57
N LYS A 140 9.33 5.72 -34.88
CA LYS A 140 10.44 4.85 -35.29
C LYS A 140 10.65 3.73 -34.27
N PRO A 141 9.75 2.72 -34.24
CA PRO A 141 9.70 1.70 -33.19
C PRO A 141 11.03 0.99 -32.91
N SER A 142 11.82 0.67 -33.94
CA SER A 142 13.10 -0.03 -33.74
C SER A 142 14.14 0.85 -33.04
N LYS A 143 14.23 2.14 -33.39
CA LYS A 143 15.17 3.07 -32.72
C LYS A 143 14.70 3.37 -31.29
N ALA A 144 13.41 3.69 -31.14
CA ALA A 144 12.81 3.94 -29.83
C ALA A 144 12.91 2.72 -28.90
N GLY A 145 12.76 1.51 -29.43
CA GLY A 145 12.92 0.26 -28.68
C GLY A 145 14.30 0.12 -28.04
N VAL A 146 15.37 0.46 -28.78
CA VAL A 146 16.75 0.43 -28.26
C VAL A 146 16.95 1.47 -27.16
N GLU A 147 16.45 2.69 -27.36
CA GLU A 147 16.57 3.77 -26.37
C GLU A 147 15.83 3.41 -25.06
N ILE A 148 14.60 2.90 -25.18
CA ILE A 148 13.79 2.50 -24.02
C ILE A 148 14.41 1.30 -23.31
N GLU A 149 14.91 0.30 -24.05
CA GLU A 149 15.62 -0.85 -23.46
C GLU A 149 16.80 -0.40 -22.61
N GLN A 150 17.60 0.56 -23.08
CA GLN A 150 18.71 1.12 -22.32
C GLN A 150 18.25 1.88 -21.07
N LEU A 151 17.13 2.61 -21.14
CA LEU A 151 16.56 3.31 -19.97
C LEU A 151 16.05 2.31 -18.93
N ILE A 152 15.36 1.25 -19.35
CA ILE A 152 14.88 0.18 -18.48
C ILE A 152 16.05 -0.57 -17.85
N ALA A 153 17.12 -0.83 -18.60
CA ALA A 153 18.31 -1.49 -18.06
C ALA A 153 18.94 -0.71 -16.89
N ARG A 154 18.88 0.63 -16.91
CA ARG A 154 19.38 1.48 -15.81
C ARG A 154 18.56 1.37 -14.53
N THR A 155 17.31 0.90 -14.61
CA THR A 155 16.46 0.67 -13.42
C THR A 155 16.58 -0.76 -12.87
N GLY A 156 17.44 -1.59 -13.47
CA GLY A 156 17.64 -2.99 -13.07
C GLY A 156 16.63 -3.97 -13.68
N ALA A 157 15.67 -3.48 -14.48
CA ALA A 157 14.73 -4.32 -15.21
C ALA A 157 15.30 -4.72 -16.59
N ARG A 158 14.72 -5.76 -17.20
CA ARG A 158 15.10 -6.20 -18.56
C ARG A 158 13.85 -6.46 -19.39
N VAL A 159 13.78 -5.81 -20.55
CA VAL A 159 12.75 -6.06 -21.57
C VAL A 159 13.44 -5.99 -22.92
N ALA A 160 13.29 -7.03 -23.73
CA ALA A 160 13.93 -7.08 -25.04
C ALA A 160 13.42 -5.97 -25.96
N CYS A 161 14.32 -5.31 -26.71
CA CYS A 161 13.97 -4.29 -27.72
C CYS A 161 12.82 -4.73 -28.64
N ARG A 162 12.80 -5.98 -29.09
CA ARG A 162 11.74 -6.52 -29.97
C ARG A 162 10.35 -6.50 -29.31
N THR A 163 10.29 -6.77 -28.00
CA THR A 163 9.04 -6.71 -27.24
C THR A 163 8.53 -5.27 -27.18
N ILE A 164 9.42 -4.31 -26.89
CA ILE A 164 9.09 -2.89 -26.85
C ILE A 164 8.62 -2.42 -28.22
N GLU A 165 9.35 -2.75 -29.29
CA GLU A 165 8.99 -2.42 -30.68
C GLU A 165 7.57 -2.85 -31.03
N ASN A 166 7.20 -4.09 -30.68
CA ASN A 166 5.86 -4.62 -30.92
C ASN A 166 4.76 -3.81 -30.21
N HIS A 167 5.04 -3.30 -29.01
CA HIS A 167 4.10 -2.42 -28.30
C HIS A 167 4.03 -1.04 -28.94
N LEU A 168 5.16 -0.44 -29.32
CA LEU A 168 5.21 0.88 -29.93
C LEU A 168 4.45 0.95 -31.26
N LYS A 169 4.48 -0.12 -32.07
CA LYS A 169 3.71 -0.22 -33.33
C LYS A 169 2.21 -0.06 -33.16
N ARG A 170 1.68 -0.28 -31.94
CA ARG A 170 0.24 -0.19 -31.64
C ARG A 170 -0.19 1.21 -31.18
N ILE A 171 0.75 2.12 -30.96
CA ILE A 171 0.47 3.47 -30.48
C ILE A 171 -0.38 4.28 -31.48
N PRO A 172 -0.11 4.30 -32.80
CA PRO A 172 -0.91 5.07 -33.74
C PRO A 172 -2.40 4.71 -33.69
N GLU A 173 -2.72 3.41 -33.73
CA GLU A 173 -4.09 2.91 -33.60
C GLU A 173 -4.74 3.32 -32.26
N ALA A 174 -3.98 3.25 -31.16
CA ALA A 174 -4.48 3.62 -29.84
C ALA A 174 -4.84 5.12 -29.75
N LEU A 175 -4.08 5.99 -30.40
CA LEU A 175 -4.35 7.43 -30.46
C LEU A 175 -5.58 7.74 -31.30
N GLU A 176 -5.76 7.07 -32.44
CA GLU A 176 -6.94 7.23 -33.30
C GLU A 176 -8.24 6.85 -32.56
N LYS A 177 -8.22 5.73 -31.83
CA LYS A 177 -9.37 5.24 -31.04
C LYS A 177 -9.87 6.23 -29.99
N LEU A 178 -9.01 7.12 -29.49
CA LEU A 178 -9.36 8.12 -28.46
C LEU A 178 -9.61 9.52 -29.02
N THR A 179 -9.27 9.75 -30.29
CA THR A 179 -9.44 11.04 -30.96
C THR A 179 -10.70 11.10 -31.83
N THR A 180 -11.36 9.95 -32.03
CA THR A 180 -12.63 9.88 -32.78
C THR A 180 -13.80 10.22 -31.83
N PRO A 181 -14.59 11.28 -32.10
CA PRO A 181 -15.65 11.77 -31.22
C PRO A 181 -16.86 10.85 -31.11
#